data_AF-A0AAV7QM36-F1
#
_entry.id   AF-A0AAV7QM36-F1
#
_cell.length_a   1.000
_cell.length_b   1.000
_cell.length_c   1.000
_cell.angle_alpha   90.00
_cell.angle_beta   90.00
_cell.angle_gamma   90.00
#
_symmetry.space_group_name_H-M   'P 1'
#
loop_
_entity.id
_entity.type
_entity.pdbx_description
1 polymer ?
#
loop_
_entity_poly.entity_id
_entity_poly.type
_entity_poly.pdbx_seq_one_letter_code
_entity_poly.pdbx_strand_id
1 'polypeptide(L)'
;MEESLRRAITDYLSLNDDGNTRLETLWETLKVVVRGEVMSLSARDNRARREQRAVLEQKVAALERSHKSTGAARIWRELEKMRQQLRRLDWERAEYAIVRLKHKYYIGSNRCGKLLAHRLRARSSRPL
;
A
#
# COMPACT_ATOMS: atom_id res chain seq x y z
N MET A 1 -6.85 7.58 11.95
CA MET A 1 -6.86 6.12 11.70
C MET A 1 -7.28 5.39 12.97
N GLU A 2 -6.58 5.60 14.07
CA GLU A 2 -6.84 4.97 15.37
C GLU A 2 -8.30 5.14 15.86
N GLU A 3 -8.85 6.36 15.79
CA GLU A 3 -10.24 6.62 16.19
C GLU A 3 -11.27 5.86 15.35
N SER A 4 -11.05 5.77 14.03
CA SER A 4 -11.94 5.04 13.11
C SER A 4 -11.97 3.55 13.43
N LEU A 5 -10.80 2.98 13.72
CA LEU A 5 -10.67 1.57 14.08
C LEU A 5 -11.29 1.29 15.45
N ARG A 6 -11.06 2.15 16.44
CA ARG A 6 -11.70 2.03 17.76
C ARG A 6 -13.22 2.03 17.64
N ARG A 7 -13.78 2.97 16.88
CA ARG A 7 -15.23 3.03 16.62
C ARG A 7 -15.72 1.74 15.97
N ALA A 8 -15.10 1.30 14.86
CA ALA A 8 -15.51 0.08 14.18
C ALA A 8 -15.44 -1.18 15.07
N ILE A 9 -14.45 -1.28 15.96
CA ILE A 9 -14.34 -2.38 16.92
C ILE A 9 -15.45 -2.30 17.97
N THR A 10 -15.69 -1.11 18.56
CA THR A 10 -16.72 -0.91 19.57
C THR A 10 -18.13 -1.13 19.01
N ASP A 11 -18.39 -0.62 17.81
CA ASP A 11 -19.67 -0.78 17.11
C ASP A 11 -19.91 -2.25 16.75
N TYR A 12 -18.89 -2.96 16.29
CA TYR A 12 -19.01 -4.39 16.01
C TYR A 12 -19.31 -5.19 17.28
N LEU A 13 -18.58 -4.96 18.37
CA LEU A 13 -18.75 -5.72 19.61
C LEU A 13 -20.11 -5.44 20.25
N SER A 14 -20.57 -4.18 20.26
CA SER A 14 -21.87 -3.82 20.84
C SER A 14 -23.07 -4.41 20.09
N LEU A 15 -22.91 -4.71 18.80
CA LEU A 15 -23.98 -5.24 17.94
C LEU A 15 -24.02 -6.77 17.86
N ASN A 16 -22.94 -7.47 18.25
CA ASN A 16 -22.80 -8.91 17.97
C ASN A 16 -22.49 -9.75 19.24
N ASP A 17 -22.06 -9.13 20.34
CA ASP A 17 -21.76 -9.81 21.60
C ASP A 17 -23.02 -9.95 22.48
N ASP A 18 -23.93 -10.82 22.03
CA ASP A 18 -25.19 -11.11 22.73
C ASP A 18 -25.05 -12.23 23.78
N GLY A 19 -23.82 -12.63 24.14
CA GLY A 19 -23.52 -13.72 25.07
C GLY A 19 -23.81 -15.15 24.56
N ASN A 20 -24.55 -15.29 23.45
CA ASN A 20 -24.84 -16.57 22.80
C ASN A 20 -23.87 -16.90 21.64
N THR A 21 -23.21 -15.88 21.08
CA THR A 21 -22.27 -16.04 19.97
C THR A 21 -20.96 -16.65 20.47
N ARG A 22 -20.44 -17.68 19.78
CA ARG A 22 -19.13 -18.26 20.12
C ARG A 22 -18.03 -17.23 19.95
N LEU A 23 -17.14 -17.14 20.94
CA LEU A 23 -16.02 -16.20 20.95
C LEU A 23 -15.11 -16.32 19.71
N GLU A 24 -14.92 -17.54 19.20
CA GLU A 24 -14.17 -17.80 17.96
C GLU A 24 -14.78 -17.06 16.77
N THR A 25 -16.11 -17.15 16.62
CA THR A 25 -16.85 -16.49 15.54
C THR A 25 -16.77 -14.97 15.66
N LEU A 26 -16.89 -14.45 16.89
CA LEU A 26 -16.73 -13.02 17.17
C LEU A 26 -15.33 -12.53 16.77
N TRP A 27 -14.29 -13.25 17.17
CA TRP A 27 -12.91 -12.89 16.86
C TRP A 27 -12.60 -12.95 15.37
N GLU A 28 -13.02 -14.02 14.68
CA GLU A 28 -12.79 -14.17 13.24
C GLU A 28 -13.48 -13.05 12.43
N THR A 29 -14.72 -12.73 12.77
CA THR A 29 -15.48 -11.68 12.07
C THR A 29 -14.98 -10.28 12.43
N LEU A 30 -14.60 -10.03 13.69
CA LEU A 30 -13.95 -8.77 14.10
C LEU A 30 -12.68 -8.50 13.28
N LYS A 31 -11.82 -9.52 13.08
CA LYS A 31 -10.62 -9.38 12.25
C LYS A 31 -10.95 -8.97 10.81
N VAL A 32 -12.04 -9.51 10.25
CA VAL A 32 -12.50 -9.13 8.91
C VAL A 32 -12.97 -7.68 8.86
N VAL A 33 -13.73 -7.23 9.86
CA VAL A 33 -14.19 -5.84 9.99
C VAL A 33 -13.00 -4.88 10.06
N VAL A 34 -12.06 -5.13 10.99
CA VAL A 34 -10.84 -4.32 11.16
C VAL A 34 -10.04 -4.27 9.86
N ARG A 35 -9.89 -5.41 9.17
CA ARG A 35 -9.22 -5.45 7.87
C ARG A 35 -9.93 -4.60 6.83
N GLY A 36 -11.26 -4.67 6.76
CA GLY A 36 -12.07 -3.87 5.85
C GLY A 36 -11.86 -2.37 6.06
N GLU A 37 -11.87 -1.93 7.32
CA GLU A 37 -11.61 -0.54 7.69
C GLU A 37 -10.21 -0.08 7.28
N VAL A 38 -9.17 -0.86 7.61
CA VAL A 38 -7.79 -0.56 7.19
C VAL A 38 -7.68 -0.46 5.67
N MET A 39 -8.36 -1.35 4.93
CA MET A 39 -8.37 -1.31 3.47
C MET A 39 -9.08 -0.05 2.94
N SER A 40 -10.21 0.34 3.52
CA SER A 40 -10.96 1.55 3.15
C SER A 40 -10.13 2.82 3.35
N LEU A 41 -9.52 2.96 4.53
CA LEU A 41 -8.64 4.09 4.86
C LEU A 41 -7.44 4.14 3.92
N SER A 42 -6.79 2.99 3.69
CA SER A 42 -5.66 2.89 2.76
C SER A 42 -6.07 3.27 1.33
N ALA A 43 -7.26 2.87 0.89
CA ALA A 43 -7.78 3.21 -0.43
C ALA A 43 -8.03 4.72 -0.56
N ARG A 44 -8.59 5.36 0.49
CA ARG A 44 -8.77 6.82 0.53
C ARG A 44 -7.44 7.56 0.43
N ASP A 45 -6.46 7.16 1.24
CA ASP A 45 -5.14 7.79 1.22
C ASP A 45 -4.41 7.58 -0.12
N ASN A 46 -4.58 6.40 -0.73
CA ASN A 46 -4.04 6.12 -2.06
C ASN A 46 -4.69 6.98 -3.15
N ARG A 47 -5.99 7.27 -3.06
CA ARG A 47 -6.67 8.21 -3.98
C ARG A 47 -6.11 9.62 -3.81
N ALA A 48 -6.04 10.13 -2.58
CA ALA A 48 -5.49 11.45 -2.29
C ALA A 48 -4.05 11.61 -2.79
N ARG A 49 -3.18 10.61 -2.57
CA ARG A 49 -1.80 10.63 -3.09
C ARG A 49 -1.74 10.66 -4.62
N ARG A 50 -2.62 9.92 -5.32
CA ARG A 50 -2.68 9.93 -6.80
C ARG A 50 -3.13 11.28 -7.33
N GLU A 51 -4.15 11.87 -6.71
CA GLU A 51 -4.65 13.21 -7.06
C GLU A 51 -3.56 14.27 -6.87
N GLN A 52 -2.88 14.26 -5.72
CA GLN A 52 -1.75 15.16 -5.45
C GLN A 52 -0.64 15.03 -6.51
N ARG A 53 -0.29 13.79 -6.88
CA ARG A 53 0.71 13.52 -7.91
C ARG A 53 0.27 14.05 -9.28
N ALA A 54 -0.97 13.79 -9.67
CA ALA A 54 -1.52 14.28 -10.94
C ALA A 54 -1.51 15.82 -11.02
N VAL A 55 -1.87 16.50 -9.93
CA VAL A 55 -1.80 17.97 -9.84
C VAL A 55 -0.36 18.46 -9.98
N LEU A 56 0.61 17.81 -9.33
CA LEU A 56 2.03 18.17 -9.45
C LEU A 56 2.55 17.95 -10.87
N GLU A 57 2.22 16.84 -11.52
CA GLU A 57 2.60 16.56 -12.90
C GLU A 57 2.03 17.61 -13.87
N GLN A 58 0.77 18.00 -13.70
CA GLN A 58 0.16 19.08 -14.49
C GLN A 58 0.88 20.42 -14.27
N LYS A 59 1.21 20.77 -13.02
CA LYS A 59 1.95 22.00 -12.70
C LYS A 59 3.34 22.00 -13.33
N VAL A 60 4.08 20.90 -13.25
CA VAL A 60 5.39 20.75 -13.89
C VAL A 60 5.25 20.93 -15.41
N ALA A 61 4.28 20.28 -16.05
CA ALA A 61 4.07 20.39 -17.49
C ALA A 61 3.66 21.81 -17.94
N ALA A 62 2.95 22.57 -17.09
CA ALA A 62 2.61 23.97 -17.35
C ALA A 62 3.84 24.88 -17.20
N LEU A 63 4.61 24.70 -16.13
CA LEU A 63 5.85 25.47 -15.88
C LEU A 63 6.91 25.19 -16.95
N GLU A 64 7.02 23.96 -17.44
CA GLU A 64 7.94 23.60 -18.53
C GLU A 64 7.58 24.34 -19.82
N ARG A 65 6.29 24.42 -20.15
CA ARG A 65 5.81 25.20 -21.31
C ARG A 65 6.09 26.68 -21.15
N SER A 66 5.79 27.24 -19.97
CA SER A 66 6.05 28.65 -19.66
C SER A 66 7.56 28.97 -19.72
N HIS A 67 8.41 28.12 -19.14
CA HIS A 67 9.86 28.31 -19.16
C HIS A 67 10.43 28.25 -20.58
N LYS A 68 9.95 27.34 -21.44
CA LYS A 68 10.36 27.30 -22.86
C LYS A 68 10.07 28.61 -23.61
N SER A 69 8.99 29.30 -23.25
CA SER A 69 8.60 30.56 -23.89
C SER A 69 9.32 31.79 -23.33
N THR A 70 9.57 31.84 -22.00
CA THR A 70 10.05 33.06 -21.33
C THR A 70 11.52 32.99 -20.92
N GLY A 71 12.09 31.79 -20.71
CA GLY A 71 13.47 31.60 -20.24
C GLY A 71 13.75 32.13 -18.82
N ALA A 72 12.74 32.55 -18.06
CA ALA A 72 12.94 33.26 -16.79
C ALA A 72 13.49 32.34 -15.68
N ALA A 73 14.53 32.83 -14.98
CA ALA A 73 15.18 32.12 -13.88
C ALA A 73 14.25 31.88 -12.66
N ARG A 74 13.21 32.70 -12.47
CA ARG A 74 12.19 32.48 -11.45
C ARG A 74 11.37 31.21 -11.74
N ILE A 75 10.92 31.05 -12.98
CA ILE A 75 10.13 29.88 -13.42
C ILE A 75 10.97 28.61 -13.29
N TRP A 76 12.26 28.67 -13.63
CA TRP A 76 13.18 27.54 -13.43
C TRP A 76 13.28 27.10 -11.97
N ARG A 77 13.43 28.05 -11.02
CA ARG A 77 13.48 27.74 -9.58
C ARG A 77 12.19 27.10 -9.08
N GLU A 78 11.03 27.58 -9.52
CA GLU A 78 9.74 27.00 -9.16
C GLU A 78 9.57 25.59 -9.75
N LEU A 79 9.99 25.39 -10.99
CA LEU A 79 9.97 24.10 -11.66
C LEU A 79 10.88 23.07 -10.98
N GLU A 80 12.08 23.46 -10.58
CA GLU A 80 13.00 22.58 -9.84
C GLU A 80 12.42 22.17 -8.48
N LYS A 81 11.77 23.10 -7.76
CA LYS A 81 11.05 22.77 -6.52
C LYS A 81 9.95 21.75 -6.74
N MET A 82 9.13 21.90 -7.79
CA MET A 82 8.04 20.96 -8.09
C MET A 82 8.59 19.58 -8.50
N ARG A 83 9.71 19.54 -9.26
CA ARG A 83 10.41 18.29 -9.59
C ARG A 83 10.99 17.59 -8.36
N GLN A 84 11.52 18.35 -7.41
CA GLN A 84 11.99 17.79 -6.14
C GLN A 84 10.85 17.17 -5.33
N GLN A 85 9.69 17.83 -5.27
CA GLN A 85 8.50 17.27 -4.63
C GLN A 85 8.04 15.97 -5.31
N LEU A 86 8.04 15.92 -6.65
CA LEU A 86 7.68 14.71 -7.39
C LEU A 86 8.67 13.57 -7.14
N ARG A 87 9.99 13.86 -7.20
CA ARG A 87 11.04 12.87 -6.89
C ARG A 87 10.91 12.31 -5.48
N ARG A 88 10.54 13.13 -4.49
CA ARG A 88 10.29 12.67 -3.13
C ARG A 88 9.15 11.64 -3.08
N LEU A 89 8.04 11.89 -3.77
CA LEU A 89 6.93 10.93 -3.85
C LEU A 89 7.33 9.61 -4.52
N ASP A 90 8.14 9.69 -5.58
CA ASP A 90 8.65 8.49 -6.26
C ASP A 90 9.64 7.71 -5.36
N TRP A 91 10.45 8.41 -4.55
CA TRP A 91 11.34 7.81 -3.57
C TRP A 91 10.57 7.06 -2.48
N GLU A 92 9.58 7.69 -1.86
CA GLU A 92 8.71 7.06 -0.84
C GLU A 92 8.04 5.80 -1.40
N ARG A 93 7.62 5.82 -2.67
CA ARG A 93 7.04 4.65 -3.35
C ARG A 93 8.07 3.54 -3.59
N ALA A 94 9.29 3.89 -3.99
CA ALA A 94 10.37 2.94 -4.20
C ALA A 94 10.76 2.25 -2.88
N GLU A 95 10.89 3.03 -1.80
CA GLU A 95 11.16 2.52 -0.46
C GLU A 95 10.08 1.54 0.00
N TYR A 96 8.80 1.92 -0.14
CA TYR A 96 7.68 1.02 0.17
C TYR A 96 7.74 -0.28 -0.65
N ALA A 97 8.07 -0.20 -1.94
CA ALA A 97 8.20 -1.37 -2.80
C ALA A 97 9.33 -2.31 -2.33
N ILE A 98 10.47 -1.75 -1.91
CA ILE A 98 11.60 -2.52 -1.35
C ILE A 98 11.19 -3.23 -0.07
N VAL A 99 10.57 -2.53 0.88
CA VAL A 99 10.11 -3.13 2.15
C VAL A 99 9.12 -4.25 1.88
N ARG A 100 8.17 -4.03 0.97
CA ARG A 100 7.18 -5.04 0.59
C ARG A 100 7.83 -6.26 -0.09
N LEU A 101 8.85 -6.05 -0.91
CA LEU A 101 9.61 -7.13 -1.54
C LEU A 101 10.35 -7.97 -0.49
N LYS A 102 11.03 -7.33 0.46
CA LYS A 102 11.69 -8.00 1.59
C LYS A 102 10.71 -8.84 2.41
N HIS A 103 9.55 -8.28 2.74
CA HIS A 103 8.51 -9.00 3.46
C HIS A 103 7.99 -10.23 2.69
N LYS A 104 7.73 -10.07 1.38
CA LYS A 104 7.32 -11.20 0.53
C LYS A 104 8.39 -12.28 0.47
N TYR A 105 9.66 -11.88 0.37
CA TYR A 105 10.79 -12.81 0.37
C TYR A 105 10.87 -13.58 1.69
N TYR A 106 10.74 -12.89 2.83
CA TYR A 106 10.74 -13.51 4.16
C TYR A 106 9.60 -14.54 4.34
N ILE A 107 8.36 -14.20 3.97
CA ILE A 107 7.25 -15.17 4.01
C ILE A 107 7.48 -16.32 3.01
N GLY A 108 8.17 -16.05 1.91
CA GLY A 108 8.47 -17.03 0.87
C GLY A 108 9.65 -17.96 1.19
N SER A 109 10.58 -17.56 2.06
CA SER A 109 11.85 -18.26 2.27
C SER A 109 11.69 -19.61 2.96
N ASN A 110 10.70 -19.73 3.86
CA ASN A 110 10.41 -20.99 4.56
C ASN A 110 9.57 -21.97 3.73
N ARG A 111 9.17 -21.59 2.51
CA ARG A 111 8.53 -22.51 1.56
C ARG A 111 9.60 -23.05 0.62
N CYS A 112 9.68 -24.38 0.49
CA CYS A 112 10.46 -24.99 -0.59
C CYS A 112 10.06 -24.31 -1.90
N GLY A 113 10.98 -23.58 -2.54
CA GLY A 113 10.67 -22.87 -3.78
C GLY A 113 10.02 -23.83 -4.79
N LYS A 114 9.17 -23.32 -5.69
CA LYS A 114 8.43 -24.16 -6.66
C LYS A 114 9.33 -25.20 -7.35
N LEU A 115 10.58 -24.83 -7.62
CA LEU A 115 11.61 -25.69 -8.20
C LEU A 115 12.03 -26.85 -7.28
N LEU A 116 12.27 -26.58 -5.99
CA LEU A 116 12.61 -27.61 -5.00
C LEU A 116 11.41 -28.52 -4.74
N ALA A 117 10.21 -27.95 -4.59
CA ALA A 117 8.97 -28.72 -4.44
C ALA A 117 8.70 -29.61 -5.68
N HIS A 118 9.01 -29.12 -6.89
CA HIS A 118 8.93 -29.90 -8.11
C HIS A 118 9.98 -31.03 -8.13
N ARG A 119 11.23 -30.75 -7.77
CA ARG A 119 12.29 -31.77 -7.66
C ARG A 119 11.98 -32.84 -6.61
N LEU A 120 11.44 -32.47 -5.45
CA LEU A 120 11.04 -33.41 -4.42
C LEU A 120 9.91 -34.33 -4.91
N ARG A 121 8.90 -33.78 -5.60
CA ARG A 121 7.82 -34.56 -6.23
C ARG A 121 8.30 -35.49 -7.34
N ALA A 122 9.22 -35.03 -8.18
CA ALA A 122 9.82 -35.86 -9.22
C ALA A 122 10.68 -37.00 -8.64
N ARG A 123 11.32 -36.77 -7.49
CA ARG A 123 12.13 -37.78 -6.81
C ARG A 123 11.29 -38.79 -6.02
N SER A 124 10.17 -38.37 -5.44
CA SER A 124 9.25 -39.27 -4.72
C SER A 124 8.38 -40.14 -5.65
N SER A 125 8.26 -39.78 -6.93
CA SER A 125 7.50 -40.54 -7.93
C SER A 125 8.36 -41.53 -8.75
N ARG A 126 9.68 -41.52 -8.55
CA ARG A 126 10.55 -42.56 -9.11
C ARG A 126 10.47 -43.82 -8.24
N PRO A 127 10.05 -44.99 -8.77
CA PRO A 127 10.24 -46.24 -8.07
C PRO A 127 11.75 -46.55 -7.96
N LEU A 128 12.13 -47.23 -6.88
CA LEU A 128 13.51 -47.66 -6.57
C LEU A 128 14.10 -48.54 -7.67
#